data_AF-A0A839RWT7-F1
#
_entry.id   AF-A0A839RWT7-F1
#
_cell.length_a   1.000
_cell.length_b   1.000
_cell.length_c   1.000
_cell.angle_alpha   90.00
_cell.angle_beta   90.00
_cell.angle_gamma   90.00
#
_symmetry.space_group_name_H-M   'P 1'
#
loop_
_entity.id
_entity.type
_entity.pdbx_description
1 polymer ?
#
loop_
_entity_poly.entity_id
_entity_poly.type
_entity_poly.pdbx_seq_one_letter_code
_entity_poly.pdbx_strand_id
1 'polypeptide(L)'
;MTPRVNTRVAGVDATPELMYLIRVFGSRALALGWGYLLSDGSARRRWRRLGLLVDLCDTADGFAHIVRGDVRRGAAVGLTAATGAYAVLGVAGVLSDLSATETEGASDDR
;
A
#
# COMPACT_ATOMS: atom_id res chain seq x y z
N MET A 1 -3.69 13.06 -9.60
CA MET A 1 -2.47 13.89 -9.71
C MET A 1 -1.53 13.25 -10.73
N THR A 2 -0.79 14.04 -11.51
CA THR A 2 0.23 13.50 -12.44
C THR A 2 1.55 13.26 -11.70
N PRO A 3 2.41 12.33 -12.17
CA PRO A 3 3.72 12.07 -11.56
C PRO A 3 4.57 13.33 -11.32
N ARG A 4 4.59 14.26 -12.30
CA ARG A 4 5.34 15.51 -12.21
C ARG A 4 4.84 16.46 -11.11
N VAL A 5 3.52 16.52 -10.89
CA VAL A 5 2.96 17.35 -9.81
C VAL A 5 3.35 16.77 -8.47
N ASN A 6 3.31 15.44 -8.33
CA ASN A 6 3.62 14.78 -7.08
C ASN A 6 5.10 14.97 -6.68
N THR A 7 6.03 14.80 -7.63
CA THR A 7 7.46 15.03 -7.35
C THR A 7 7.73 16.49 -7.01
N ARG A 8 7.08 17.44 -7.70
CA ARG A 8 7.20 18.88 -7.38
C ARG A 8 6.76 19.20 -5.95
N VAL A 9 5.63 18.63 -5.50
CA VAL A 9 5.13 18.81 -4.12
C VAL A 9 6.10 18.19 -3.10
N ALA A 10 6.68 17.03 -3.41
CA ALA A 10 7.72 16.42 -2.59
C ALA A 10 9.07 17.18 -2.65
N GLY A 11 9.21 18.14 -3.56
CA GLY A 11 10.44 18.85 -3.90
C GLY A 11 11.54 17.93 -4.44
N VAL A 12 11.13 16.91 -5.19
CA VAL A 12 12.03 15.99 -5.89
C VAL A 12 12.02 16.35 -7.38
N ASP A 13 13.20 16.39 -7.99
CA ASP A 13 13.33 16.66 -9.41
C ASP A 13 12.74 15.52 -10.25
N ALA A 14 11.99 15.88 -11.28
CA ALA A 14 11.30 14.92 -12.14
C ALA A 14 12.24 14.34 -13.22
N THR A 15 13.21 13.53 -12.82
CA THR A 15 14.13 12.87 -13.77
C THR A 15 13.41 11.81 -14.63
N PRO A 16 13.89 11.53 -15.86
CA PRO A 16 13.32 10.47 -16.69
C PRO A 16 13.27 9.10 -15.99
N GLU A 17 14.31 8.74 -15.25
CA GLU A 17 14.43 7.48 -14.50
C GLU A 17 13.38 7.41 -13.38
N LEU A 18 13.19 8.51 -12.64
CA LEU A 18 12.16 8.58 -11.61
C LEU A 18 10.76 8.50 -12.22
N MET A 19 10.51 9.18 -13.34
CA MET A 19 9.23 9.11 -14.04
C MET A 19 8.94 7.70 -14.58
N TYR A 20 9.96 7.00 -15.07
CA TYR A 20 9.87 5.60 -15.46
C TYR A 20 9.51 4.71 -14.27
N LEU A 21 10.23 4.82 -13.15
CA LEU A 21 9.96 4.03 -11.94
C LEU A 21 8.57 4.30 -11.36
N ILE A 22 8.11 5.56 -11.32
CA ILE A 22 6.74 5.87 -10.87
C ILE A 22 5.70 5.15 -11.74
N ARG A 23 5.92 5.04 -13.06
CA ARG A 23 5.00 4.29 -13.95
C ARG A 23 5.06 2.79 -13.70
N VAL A 24 6.24 2.23 -13.47
CA VAL A 24 6.43 0.79 -13.17
C VAL A 24 5.77 0.42 -11.85
N PHE A 25 5.98 1.19 -10.78
CA PHE A 25 5.34 0.94 -9.49
C PHE A 25 3.84 1.24 -9.53
N GLY A 26 3.44 2.31 -10.24
CA GLY A 26 2.03 2.64 -10.46
C GLY A 26 1.27 1.53 -11.18
N SER A 27 1.84 0.90 -12.21
CA SER A 27 1.19 -0.20 -12.92
C SER A 27 1.02 -1.44 -12.03
N ARG A 28 1.98 -1.73 -11.15
CA ARG A 28 1.89 -2.82 -10.16
C ARG A 28 0.79 -2.56 -9.13
N ALA A 29 0.71 -1.33 -8.60
CA ALA A 29 -0.35 -0.93 -7.68
C ALA A 29 -1.74 -1.06 -8.33
N LEU A 30 -1.87 -0.63 -9.59
CA LEU A 30 -3.08 -0.81 -10.37
C LEU A 30 -3.44 -2.29 -10.56
N ALA A 31 -2.48 -3.14 -10.90
CA ALA A 31 -2.72 -4.58 -11.07
C ALA A 31 -3.21 -5.24 -9.77
N LEU A 32 -2.62 -4.89 -8.61
CA LEU A 32 -3.08 -5.36 -7.30
C LEU A 32 -4.50 -4.91 -6.99
N GLY A 33 -4.80 -3.63 -7.24
CA GLY A 33 -6.14 -3.06 -7.06
C GLY A 33 -7.19 -3.72 -7.97
N TRP A 34 -6.85 -3.94 -9.24
CA TRP A 34 -7.71 -4.68 -10.17
C TRP A 34 -7.94 -6.11 -9.71
N GLY A 35 -6.89 -6.82 -9.32
CA GLY A 35 -6.99 -8.17 -8.77
C GLY A 35 -7.95 -8.22 -7.58
N TYR A 36 -7.86 -7.25 -6.67
CA TYR A 36 -8.77 -7.12 -5.53
C TYR A 36 -10.23 -6.86 -5.95
N LEU A 37 -10.46 -5.84 -6.80
CA LEU A 37 -11.80 -5.40 -7.19
C LEU A 37 -12.55 -6.43 -8.04
N LEU A 38 -11.83 -7.14 -8.92
CA LEU A 38 -12.41 -8.13 -9.83
C LEU A 38 -12.54 -9.53 -9.20
N SER A 39 -11.96 -9.77 -8.03
CA SER A 39 -12.06 -11.05 -7.33
C SER A 39 -13.20 -11.05 -6.33
N ASP A 40 -13.73 -12.23 -5.99
CA ASP A 40 -14.70 -12.45 -4.91
C ASP A 40 -14.19 -13.43 -3.85
N GLY A 41 -14.87 -13.45 -2.69
CA GLY A 41 -14.65 -14.40 -1.61
C GLY A 41 -13.18 -14.57 -1.22
N SER A 42 -12.68 -15.81 -1.25
CA SER A 42 -11.31 -16.16 -0.85
C SER A 42 -10.23 -15.56 -1.77
N ALA A 43 -10.54 -15.31 -3.05
CA ALA A 43 -9.61 -14.66 -3.98
C ALA A 43 -9.44 -13.18 -3.62
N ARG A 44 -10.53 -12.47 -3.31
CA ARG A 44 -10.48 -11.07 -2.84
C ARG A 44 -9.63 -10.94 -1.57
N ARG A 45 -9.80 -11.85 -0.60
CA ARG A 45 -8.99 -11.89 0.64
C ARG A 45 -7.50 -12.09 0.37
N ARG A 46 -7.13 -12.94 -0.60
CA ARG A 46 -5.73 -13.14 -1.02
C ARG A 46 -5.13 -11.85 -1.60
N TRP A 47 -5.83 -11.19 -2.51
CA TRP A 47 -5.39 -9.91 -3.08
C TRP A 47 -5.25 -8.82 -2.02
N ARG A 48 -6.17 -8.75 -1.04
CA ARG A 48 -6.04 -7.83 0.09
C ARG A 48 -4.76 -8.07 0.89
N ARG A 49 -4.44 -9.33 1.22
CA ARG A 49 -3.21 -9.69 1.94
C ARG A 49 -1.95 -9.36 1.14
N LEU A 50 -1.96 -9.56 -0.18
CA LEU A 50 -0.86 -9.15 -1.04
C LEU A 50 -0.68 -7.63 -1.07
N GLY A 51 -1.77 -6.87 -1.15
CA GLY A 51 -1.73 -5.41 -1.04
C GLY A 51 -1.13 -4.95 0.29
N LEU A 52 -1.63 -5.50 1.41
CA LEU A 52 -1.09 -5.22 2.74
C LEU A 52 0.42 -5.53 2.84
N LEU A 53 0.89 -6.64 2.28
CA LEU A 53 2.31 -6.98 2.29
C LEU A 53 3.14 -5.92 1.56
N VAL A 54 2.66 -5.41 0.42
CA VAL A 54 3.33 -4.35 -0.32
C VAL A 54 3.35 -3.05 0.50
N ASP A 55 2.22 -2.64 1.06
CA ASP A 55 2.13 -1.42 1.87
C ASP A 55 3.06 -1.46 3.10
N LEU A 56 3.19 -2.63 3.74
CA LEU A 56 4.12 -2.84 4.86
C LEU A 56 5.58 -2.72 4.41
N CYS A 57 5.96 -3.32 3.28
CA CYS A 57 7.31 -3.19 2.73
C CYS A 57 7.65 -1.73 2.40
N ASP A 58 6.73 -1.01 1.73
CA ASP A 58 6.94 0.39 1.35
C ASP A 58 7.04 1.30 2.58
N THR A 59 6.23 1.04 3.61
CA THR A 59 6.28 1.77 4.89
C THR A 59 7.60 1.51 5.63
N ALA A 60 8.06 0.26 5.66
CA ALA A 60 9.31 -0.11 6.31
C ALA A 60 10.53 0.51 5.62
N ASP A 61 10.54 0.53 4.28
CA ASP A 61 11.60 1.18 3.50
C ASP A 61 11.60 2.70 3.70
N GLY A 62 10.43 3.33 3.66
CA GLY A 62 10.27 4.75 3.98
C GLY A 62 10.79 5.10 5.38
N PHE A 63 10.47 4.27 6.38
CA PHE A 63 10.98 4.44 7.73
C PHE A 63 12.51 4.29 7.80
N ALA A 64 13.08 3.31 7.10
CA ALA A 64 14.53 3.15 7.02
C ALA A 64 15.22 4.40 6.46
N HIS A 65 14.64 5.01 5.42
CA HIS A 65 15.11 6.27 4.85
C HIS A 65 14.98 7.47 5.80
N ILE A 66 13.92 7.53 6.61
CA ILE A 66 13.79 8.54 7.68
C ILE A 66 14.92 8.39 8.71
N VAL A 67 15.22 7.15 9.12
CA VAL A 67 16.28 6.85 10.09
C VAL A 67 17.66 7.17 9.54
N ARG A 68 17.93 6.83 8.27
CA ARG A 68 19.22 7.10 7.60
C ARG A 68 19.43 8.60 7.31
N GLY A 69 18.36 9.33 7.00
CA GLY A 69 18.46 10.75 6.61
C GLY A 69 19.15 10.97 5.27
N ASP A 70 19.19 9.95 4.41
CA ASP A 70 19.81 9.97 3.07
C ASP A 70 18.89 10.55 1.98
N VAL A 71 17.65 10.88 2.36
CA VAL A 71 16.65 11.52 1.51
C VAL A 71 16.07 12.76 2.18
N ARG A 72 15.44 13.65 1.40
CA ARG A 72 14.75 14.85 1.92
C ARG A 72 13.72 14.44 2.97
N ARG A 73 13.96 14.82 4.23
CA ARG A 73 13.15 14.41 5.38
C ARG A 73 11.64 14.64 5.21
N GLY A 74 11.23 15.78 4.66
CA GLY A 74 9.82 16.08 4.41
C GLY A 74 9.17 15.11 3.41
N ALA A 75 9.89 14.73 2.35
CA ALA A 75 9.42 13.74 1.38
C ALA A 75 9.36 12.34 2.01
N ALA A 76 10.40 11.94 2.76
CA ALA A 76 10.45 10.65 3.42
C ALA A 76 9.31 10.47 4.44
N VAL A 77 9.10 11.47 5.31
CA VAL A 77 8.00 11.47 6.28
C VAL A 77 6.64 11.46 5.58
N GLY A 78 6.43 12.30 4.57
CA GLY A 78 5.17 12.37 3.85
C GLY A 78 4.80 11.05 3.14
N LEU A 79 5.76 10.44 2.45
CA LEU A 79 5.56 9.17 1.74
C LEU A 79 5.38 8.00 2.71
N THR A 80 6.14 7.96 3.81
CA THR A 80 6.00 6.95 4.86
C THR A 80 4.65 7.07 5.56
N ALA A 81 4.16 8.29 5.81
CA ALA A 81 2.83 8.50 6.38
C ALA A 81 1.72 8.02 5.44
N ALA A 82 1.84 8.28 4.13
CA ALA A 82 0.87 7.82 3.15
C ALA A 82 0.81 6.28 3.06
N THR A 83 1.97 5.62 2.90
CA THR A 83 2.07 4.16 2.84
C THR A 83 1.65 3.50 4.16
N GLY A 84 2.03 4.09 5.29
CA GLY A 84 1.61 3.63 6.61
C GLY A 84 0.09 3.71 6.81
N ALA A 85 -0.57 4.74 6.30
CA ALA A 85 -2.03 4.84 6.33
C ALA A 85 -2.69 3.70 5.53
N TYR A 86 -2.14 3.35 4.35
CA TYR A 86 -2.63 2.21 3.57
C TYR A 86 -2.42 0.88 4.29
N ALA A 87 -1.24 0.68 4.90
CA ALA A 87 -0.97 -0.51 5.71
C ALA A 87 -1.97 -0.65 6.88
N VAL A 88 -2.29 0.44 7.57
CA VAL A 88 -3.32 0.43 8.65
C VAL A 88 -4.69 0.01 8.11
N LEU A 89 -5.11 0.54 6.96
CA LEU A 89 -6.37 0.13 6.32
C LEU A 89 -6.35 -1.35 5.90
N GLY A 90 -5.21 -1.83 5.39
CA GLY A 90 -4.99 -3.23 5.03
C GLY A 90 -5.10 -4.16 6.24
N VAL A 91 -4.48 -3.79 7.36
CA VAL A 91 -4.57 -4.53 8.63
C VAL A 91 -6.02 -4.56 9.12
N ALA A 92 -6.70 -3.41 9.14
CA ALA A 92 -8.09 -3.34 9.56
C ALA A 92 -8.98 -4.26 8.71
N GLY A 93 -8.81 -4.26 7.38
CA GLY A 93 -9.55 -5.14 6.48
C GLY A 93 -9.26 -6.63 6.71
N VAL A 94 -8.02 -7.01 7.04
CA VAL A 94 -7.68 -8.39 7.40
C VAL A 94 -8.31 -8.79 8.73
N LEU A 95 -8.29 -7.93 9.73
CA LEU A 95 -8.93 -8.19 11.02
C LEU A 95 -10.44 -8.37 10.88
N SER A 96 -11.10 -7.53 10.08
CA SER A 96 -12.53 -7.70 9.75
C SER A 96 -12.85 -9.05 9.12
N ASP A 97 -11.98 -9.55 8.21
CA ASP A 97 -12.18 -10.86 7.58
C ASP A 97 -12.07 -12.03 8.59
N LEU A 98 -11.18 -11.91 9.58
CA LEU A 98 -11.00 -12.93 10.62
C LEU A 98 -12.24 -13.00 11.52
N SER A 99 -12.75 -11.85 12.00
CA SER A 99 -13.95 -11.80 12.83
C SER A 99 -15.22 -12.27 12.12
N ALA A 100 -15.32 -12.06 10.81
CA ALA A 100 -16.43 -12.59 10.01
C ALA A 100 -16.40 -14.13 9.95
N THR A 101 -15.20 -14.72 9.83
CA THR A 101 -15.02 -16.18 9.77
C THR A 101 -15.38 -16.85 11.10
N GLU A 102 -15.02 -16.25 12.23
CA GLU A 102 -15.38 -16.72 13.58
C GLU A 102 -16.90 -16.75 13.79
N THR A 103 -17.61 -15.77 13.21
CA THR A 103 -19.07 -15.65 13.35
C THR A 103 -19.82 -16.71 12.53
N GLU A 104 -19.39 -16.98 11.29
CA GLU A 104 -19.95 -18.07 10.46
C GLU A 104 -19.78 -19.44 11.15
N GLY A 105 -18.59 -19.73 11.69
CA GLY A 105 -18.33 -20.98 12.40
C GLY A 105 -19.19 -21.18 13.65
N ALA A 106 -19.47 -20.11 14.41
CA ALA A 106 -20.33 -20.17 15.60
C ALA A 106 -21.84 -20.34 15.29
N SER A 107 -22.25 -20.15 14.03
CA SER A 107 -23.64 -20.33 13.58
C SER A 107 -23.93 -21.72 13.02
N ASP A 108 -22.93 -22.42 12.48
CA ASP A 108 -23.06 -23.77 11.91
C ASP A 108 -23.09 -24.87 13.00
N ASP A 109 -22.63 -24.54 14.22
CA ASP A 109 -22.59 -25.42 15.40
C ASP A 109 -23.90 -25.42 16.24
N ARG A 110 -24.97 -24.75 15.78
CA ARG A 110 -26.29 -24.69 16.46
C ARG A 110 -27.40 -25.37 15.65
#